data_AF-A0A2N5BH92-F1
#
_entry.id   AF-A0A2N5BH92-F1
#
_cell.length_a   1.000
_cell.length_b   1.000
_cell.length_c   1.000
_cell.angle_alpha   90.00
_cell.angle_beta   90.00
_cell.angle_gamma   90.00
#
_symmetry.space_group_name_H-M   'P 1'
#
loop_
_entity.id
_entity.type
_entity.pdbx_description
1 polymer ?
#
loop_
_entity_poly.entity_id
_entity_poly.type
_entity_poly.pdbx_seq_one_letter_code
_entity_poly.pdbx_strand_id
1 'polypeptide(L)'
;MQGHPDVINYLVTLLKGELAARDQYFIHSRMYEDWGLSKLYERINHEMEEETQHADALMRRILMLEGTPDMRADDLEVGSTVPEMIEADLKLEYKVRGALCKGIELCELHKDYISRDILRAQLADTEEDHTYWLEKQQGLIKAIGLENYLQSQM
;
A
#
# COMPACT_ATOMS: atom_id res chain seq x y z
N MET A 1 0.68 -20.04 -19.06
CA MET A 1 -0.72 -19.85 -19.51
C MET A 1 -0.78 -18.44 -20.03
N GLN A 2 -1.09 -18.22 -21.30
CA GLN A 2 -1.09 -16.88 -21.88
C GLN A 2 -2.24 -16.04 -21.30
N GLY A 3 -1.90 -15.00 -20.53
CA GLY A 3 -2.89 -14.08 -19.95
C GLY A 3 -3.41 -13.03 -20.93
N HIS A 4 -4.49 -12.35 -20.56
CA HIS A 4 -5.01 -11.24 -21.37
C HIS A 4 -4.08 -10.02 -21.28
N PRO A 5 -3.66 -9.40 -22.40
CA PRO A 5 -2.69 -8.29 -22.38
C PRO A 5 -3.12 -7.13 -21.49
N ASP A 6 -4.39 -6.75 -21.52
CA ASP A 6 -4.90 -5.63 -20.70
C ASP A 6 -4.81 -5.93 -19.20
N VAL A 7 -5.08 -7.18 -18.78
CA VAL A 7 -4.94 -7.59 -17.38
C VAL A 7 -3.47 -7.55 -16.98
N ILE A 8 -2.57 -8.11 -17.78
CA ILE A 8 -1.12 -8.10 -17.51
C ILE A 8 -0.60 -6.67 -17.37
N ASN A 9 -0.94 -5.78 -18.30
CA ASN A 9 -0.53 -4.38 -18.27
C ASN A 9 -1.04 -3.66 -17.02
N TYR A 10 -2.25 -3.99 -16.59
CA TYR A 10 -2.82 -3.38 -15.38
C TYR A 10 -2.20 -3.94 -14.10
N LEU A 11 -1.91 -5.25 -14.04
CA LEU A 11 -1.16 -5.84 -12.93
C LEU A 11 0.25 -5.24 -12.82
N VAL A 12 0.93 -4.97 -13.95
CA VAL A 12 2.21 -4.23 -13.95
C VAL A 12 2.03 -2.83 -13.38
N THR A 13 0.93 -2.14 -13.71
CA THR A 13 0.62 -0.81 -13.15
C THR A 13 0.46 -0.89 -11.63
N LEU A 14 -0.30 -1.88 -11.13
CA LEU A 14 -0.49 -2.10 -9.69
C LEU A 14 0.84 -2.46 -8.99
N LEU A 15 1.67 -3.31 -9.59
CA LEU A 15 2.98 -3.68 -9.06
C LEU A 15 3.86 -2.44 -8.80
N LYS A 16 3.89 -1.48 -9.73
CA LYS A 16 4.64 -0.22 -9.55
C LYS A 16 4.10 0.61 -8.38
N GLY A 17 2.79 0.56 -8.16
CA GLY A 17 2.12 1.14 -7.01
C GLY A 17 2.55 0.50 -5.70
N GLU A 18 2.50 -0.83 -5.58
CA GLU A 18 2.91 -1.53 -4.35
C GLU A 18 4.40 -1.36 -4.04
N LEU A 19 5.23 -1.31 -5.08
CA LEU A 19 6.66 -0.99 -4.90
C LEU A 19 6.86 0.42 -4.34
N ALA A 20 6.06 1.39 -4.76
CA ALA A 20 6.09 2.74 -4.20
C ALA A 20 5.55 2.78 -2.77
N ALA A 21 4.45 2.07 -2.49
CA ALA A 21 3.88 1.97 -1.15
C ALA A 21 4.87 1.37 -0.15
N ARG A 22 5.50 0.24 -0.53
CA ARG A 22 6.61 -0.35 0.23
C ARG A 22 7.70 0.66 0.53
N ASP A 23 8.19 1.38 -0.47
CA ASP A 23 9.31 2.30 -0.31
C ASP A 23 8.93 3.54 0.53
N GLN A 24 7.68 4.02 0.43
CA GLN A 24 7.17 5.09 1.27
C GLN A 24 7.04 4.65 2.74
N TYR A 25 6.46 3.48 3.00
CA TYR A 25 6.44 2.89 4.34
C TYR A 25 7.84 2.60 4.88
N PHE A 26 8.77 2.21 4.01
CA PHE A 26 10.16 2.00 4.42
C PHE A 26 10.78 3.30 4.93
N ILE A 27 10.73 4.40 4.18
CA ILE A 27 11.30 5.66 4.66
C ILE A 27 10.56 6.19 5.89
N HIS A 28 9.21 6.14 5.91
CA HIS A 28 8.44 6.64 7.04
C HIS A 28 8.70 5.87 8.34
N SER A 29 8.76 4.54 8.29
CA SER A 29 9.10 3.72 9.47
C SER A 29 10.45 4.12 10.06
N ARG A 30 11.46 4.36 9.23
CA ARG A 30 12.82 4.71 9.71
C ARG A 30 12.89 6.13 10.24
N MET A 31 12.07 7.04 9.71
CA MET A 31 11.91 8.38 10.29
C MET A 31 11.24 8.31 11.67
N TYR A 32 10.20 7.49 11.84
CA TYR A 32 9.59 7.27 13.15
C TYR A 32 10.55 6.64 14.16
N GLU A 33 11.37 5.68 13.72
CA GLU A 33 12.41 5.07 14.55
C GLU A 33 13.45 6.09 15.01
N ASP A 34 13.97 6.91 14.09
CA ASP A 34 14.93 7.99 14.38
C ASP A 34 14.39 9.00 15.41
N TRP A 35 13.09 9.30 15.33
CA TRP A 35 12.42 10.21 16.28
C TRP A 35 12.02 9.55 17.60
N GLY A 36 12.33 8.26 17.80
CA GLY A 36 12.02 7.52 19.01
C GLY A 36 10.54 7.17 19.18
N LEU A 37 9.77 7.14 18.09
CA LEU A 37 8.34 6.79 18.06
C LEU A 37 8.18 5.30 17.73
N SER A 38 8.61 4.44 18.65
CA SER A 38 8.78 3.00 18.42
C SER A 38 7.51 2.30 17.94
N LYS A 39 6.33 2.69 18.41
CA LYS A 39 5.06 2.05 18.01
C LYS A 39 4.66 2.38 16.58
N LEU A 40 4.95 3.61 16.12
CA LEU A 40 4.76 3.99 14.73
C LEU A 40 5.76 3.28 13.83
N TYR A 41 7.02 3.16 14.26
CA TYR A 41 8.02 2.36 13.56
C TYR A 41 7.55 0.91 13.36
N GLU A 42 7.18 0.21 14.43
CA GLU A 42 6.80 -1.21 14.35
C GLU A 42 5.62 -1.41 13.40
N ARG A 43 4.59 -0.55 13.51
CA ARG A 43 3.42 -0.66 12.63
C ARG A 43 3.78 -0.36 11.18
N ILE A 44 4.48 0.72 10.90
CA ILE A 44 4.77 1.11 9.51
C ILE A 44 5.84 0.19 8.88
N ASN A 45 6.74 -0.40 9.67
CA ASN A 45 7.62 -1.47 9.19
C ASN A 45 6.82 -2.72 8.82
N HIS A 46 5.78 -3.05 9.57
CA HIS A 46 4.87 -4.14 9.21
C HIS A 46 4.12 -3.85 7.91
N GLU A 47 3.59 -2.63 7.69
CA GLU A 47 2.98 -2.26 6.40
C GLU A 47 3.97 -2.41 5.23
N MET A 48 5.24 -2.01 5.42
CA MET A 48 6.29 -2.22 4.41
C MET A 48 6.47 -3.71 4.08
N GLU A 49 6.38 -4.60 5.07
CA GLU A 49 6.46 -6.05 4.85
C GLU A 49 5.24 -6.58 4.09
N GLU A 50 4.03 -6.09 4.41
CA GLU A 50 2.80 -6.46 3.71
C GLU A 50 2.82 -5.99 2.25
N GLU A 51 3.24 -4.75 1.98
CA GLU A 51 3.37 -4.27 0.59
C GLU A 51 4.45 -5.02 -0.20
N THR A 52 5.49 -5.51 0.49
CA THR A 52 6.46 -6.41 -0.14
C THR A 52 5.81 -7.73 -0.56
N GLN A 53 4.89 -8.27 0.25
CA GLN A 53 4.13 -9.48 -0.07
C GLN A 53 3.12 -9.24 -1.19
N HIS A 54 2.45 -8.08 -1.20
CA HIS A 54 1.55 -7.67 -2.28
C HIS A 54 2.28 -7.57 -3.62
N ALA A 55 3.41 -6.88 -3.65
CA ALA A 55 4.27 -6.78 -4.82
C ALA A 55 4.75 -8.17 -5.30
N ASP A 56 5.14 -9.06 -4.39
CA ASP A 56 5.55 -10.43 -4.72
C ASP A 56 4.40 -11.24 -5.36
N ALA A 57 3.19 -11.16 -4.80
CA ALA A 57 2.01 -11.83 -5.36
C ALA A 57 1.69 -11.35 -6.79
N LEU A 58 1.72 -10.05 -7.03
CA LEU A 58 1.50 -9.46 -8.36
C LEU A 58 2.60 -9.86 -9.34
N MET A 59 3.86 -9.74 -8.94
CA MET A 59 5.01 -10.09 -9.77
C MET A 59 4.96 -11.56 -10.21
N ARG A 60 4.71 -12.49 -9.27
CA ARG A 60 4.56 -13.93 -9.58
C ARG A 60 3.37 -14.17 -10.49
N ARG A 61 2.25 -13.47 -10.29
CA ARG A 61 1.06 -13.59 -11.13
C ARG A 61 1.35 -13.12 -12.56
N ILE A 62 2.03 -11.99 -12.75
CA ILE A 62 2.45 -11.47 -14.06
C ILE A 62 3.32 -12.50 -14.79
N LEU A 63 4.34 -13.05 -14.11
CA LEU A 63 5.22 -14.07 -14.69
C LEU A 63 4.45 -15.34 -15.09
N MET A 64 3.53 -15.81 -14.25
CA MET A 64 2.68 -16.99 -14.56
C MET A 64 1.81 -16.78 -15.81
N LEU A 65 1.38 -15.53 -16.02
CA LEU A 65 0.59 -15.09 -17.18
C LEU A 65 1.44 -14.81 -18.44
N GLU A 66 2.74 -15.12 -18.38
CA GLU A 66 3.73 -14.89 -19.46
C GLU A 66 3.97 -13.40 -19.77
N GLY A 67 3.70 -12.52 -18.79
CA GLY A 67 4.05 -11.11 -18.81
C GLY A 67 5.47 -10.84 -18.32
N THR A 68 5.96 -9.62 -18.54
CA THR A 68 7.24 -9.14 -18.00
C THR A 68 6.97 -8.07 -16.94
N PRO A 69 7.31 -8.30 -15.66
CA PRO A 69 7.19 -7.29 -14.61
C PRO A 69 8.06 -6.05 -14.88
N ASP A 70 7.61 -4.90 -14.42
CA ASP A 70 8.40 -3.66 -14.36
C ASP A 70 8.65 -3.31 -12.90
N MET A 71 9.93 -3.29 -12.50
CA MET A 71 10.34 -3.11 -11.10
C MET A 71 10.60 -1.64 -10.73
N ARG A 72 10.27 -0.69 -11.59
CA ARG A 72 10.37 0.74 -11.29
C ARG A 72 9.19 1.15 -10.41
N ALA A 73 9.44 1.59 -9.19
CA ALA A 73 8.39 2.16 -8.33
C ALA A 73 7.80 3.43 -8.96
N ASP A 74 6.53 3.71 -8.65
CA ASP A 74 5.94 5.04 -8.85
C ASP A 74 6.59 6.08 -7.92
N ASP A 75 6.33 7.38 -8.19
CA ASP A 75 6.84 8.48 -7.37
C ASP A 75 6.27 8.43 -5.94
N LEU A 76 7.12 8.81 -4.96
CA LEU A 76 6.80 8.84 -3.53
C LEU A 76 6.39 10.25 -3.09
N GLU A 77 5.56 10.33 -2.04
CA GLU A 77 5.21 11.59 -1.36
C GLU A 77 5.62 11.47 0.11
N VAL A 78 6.85 11.90 0.44
CA VAL A 78 7.42 11.72 1.79
C VAL A 78 7.12 12.94 2.66
N GLY A 79 6.40 12.74 3.76
CA GLY A 79 6.10 13.80 4.74
C GLY A 79 7.31 14.16 5.60
N SER A 80 7.35 15.39 6.13
CA SER A 80 8.44 15.85 7.02
C SER A 80 8.05 15.92 8.49
N THR A 81 6.77 15.74 8.81
CA THR A 81 6.23 15.68 10.17
C THR A 81 5.26 14.51 10.31
N VAL A 82 5.00 14.04 11.53
CA VAL A 82 4.06 12.92 11.78
C VAL A 82 2.69 13.14 11.13
N PRO A 83 2.02 14.31 11.24
CA PRO A 83 0.77 14.55 10.53
C PRO A 83 0.88 14.48 9.01
N GLU A 84 1.95 15.05 8.42
CA GLU A 84 2.18 15.02 6.98
C GLU A 84 2.43 13.59 6.47
N MET A 85 3.19 12.78 7.21
CA MET A 85 3.46 11.38 6.86
C MET A 85 2.18 10.55 6.88
N ILE A 86 1.37 10.67 7.94
CA ILE A 86 0.06 9.99 8.04
C ILE A 86 -0.87 10.43 6.91
N GLU A 87 -0.89 11.72 6.55
CA GLU A 87 -1.71 12.23 5.45
C GLU A 87 -1.23 11.70 4.09
N ALA A 88 0.08 11.68 3.86
CA ALA A 88 0.67 11.16 2.64
C ALA A 88 0.41 9.66 2.45
N ASP A 89 0.55 8.87 3.53
CA ASP A 89 0.23 7.43 3.52
C ASP A 89 -1.26 7.21 3.27
N LEU A 90 -2.14 7.99 3.90
CA LEU A 90 -3.59 7.85 3.70
C LEU A 90 -4.01 8.19 2.26
N LYS A 91 -3.39 9.22 1.67
CA LYS A 91 -3.61 9.60 0.26
C LYS A 91 -3.15 8.51 -0.69
N LEU A 92 -2.01 7.88 -0.41
CA LEU A 92 -1.50 6.73 -1.14
C LEU A 92 -2.51 5.57 -1.06
N GLU A 93 -2.99 5.22 0.13
CA GLU A 93 -3.94 4.12 0.33
C GLU A 93 -5.26 4.34 -0.43
N TYR A 94 -5.81 5.55 -0.42
CA TYR A 94 -7.00 5.85 -1.25
C TYR A 94 -6.74 5.70 -2.76
N LYS A 95 -5.53 6.03 -3.22
CA LYS A 95 -5.12 5.83 -4.63
C LYS A 95 -5.01 4.33 -4.94
N VAL A 96 -4.37 3.55 -4.07
CA VAL A 96 -4.22 2.08 -4.20
C VAL A 96 -5.58 1.41 -4.24
N ARG A 97 -6.45 1.71 -3.28
CA ARG A 97 -7.85 1.24 -3.24
C ARG A 97 -8.58 1.48 -4.56
N GLY A 98 -8.52 2.70 -5.08
CA GLY A 98 -9.16 3.06 -6.36
C GLY A 98 -8.60 2.27 -7.54
N ALA A 99 -7.29 2.03 -7.57
CA ALA A 99 -6.63 1.23 -8.59
C ALA A 99 -7.01 -0.26 -8.48
N LEU A 100 -7.05 -0.82 -7.27
CA LEU A 100 -7.44 -2.22 -7.02
C LEU A 100 -8.89 -2.48 -7.47
N CYS A 101 -9.84 -1.61 -7.11
CA CYS A 101 -11.24 -1.71 -7.55
C CYS A 101 -11.34 -1.77 -9.09
N LYS A 102 -10.62 -0.88 -9.79
CA LYS A 102 -10.57 -0.88 -11.26
C LYS A 102 -9.94 -2.15 -11.82
N GLY A 103 -8.90 -2.67 -11.17
CA GLY A 103 -8.25 -3.93 -11.54
C GLY A 103 -9.17 -5.14 -11.37
N ILE A 104 -9.97 -5.16 -10.30
CA ILE A 104 -10.99 -6.19 -10.05
C ILE A 104 -12.05 -6.19 -11.16
N GLU A 105 -12.57 -5.02 -11.54
CA GLU A 105 -13.52 -4.89 -12.64
C GLU A 105 -12.93 -5.38 -13.98
N LEU A 106 -11.68 -5.01 -14.27
CA LEU A 106 -10.98 -5.43 -15.48
C LEU A 106 -10.74 -6.95 -15.52
N CYS A 107 -10.32 -7.54 -14.40
CA CYS A 107 -10.15 -8.98 -14.29
C CYS A 107 -11.48 -9.71 -14.51
N GLU A 108 -12.57 -9.20 -13.96
CA GLU A 108 -13.92 -9.77 -14.16
C GLU A 108 -14.35 -9.70 -15.63
N LEU A 109 -14.13 -8.56 -16.30
CA LEU A 109 -14.43 -8.37 -17.73
C LEU A 109 -13.74 -9.42 -18.62
N HIS A 110 -12.47 -9.72 -18.32
CA HIS A 110 -11.68 -10.70 -19.07
C HIS A 110 -11.74 -12.12 -18.49
N LYS A 111 -12.61 -12.36 -17.48
CA LYS A 111 -12.82 -13.65 -16.82
C LYS A 111 -11.54 -14.23 -16.18
N ASP A 112 -10.63 -13.36 -15.74
CA ASP A 112 -9.45 -13.74 -14.96
C ASP A 112 -9.78 -13.74 -13.46
N TYR A 113 -10.53 -14.74 -13.03
CA TYR A 113 -11.04 -14.83 -11.66
C TYR A 113 -9.93 -15.03 -10.61
N ILE A 114 -8.80 -15.64 -11.00
CA ILE A 114 -7.68 -15.85 -10.07
C ILE A 114 -6.91 -14.55 -9.85
N SER A 115 -6.66 -13.76 -10.90
CA SER A 115 -6.09 -12.41 -10.71
C SER A 115 -7.05 -11.54 -9.90
N ARG A 116 -8.37 -11.60 -10.20
CA ARG A 116 -9.40 -10.89 -9.43
C ARG A 116 -9.33 -11.21 -7.94
N ASP A 117 -9.23 -12.49 -7.57
CA ASP A 117 -9.21 -12.90 -6.16
C ASP A 117 -7.94 -12.41 -5.43
N ILE A 118 -6.78 -12.37 -6.12
CA ILE A 118 -5.55 -11.76 -5.58
C ILE A 118 -5.79 -10.26 -5.30
N LEU A 119 -6.33 -9.52 -6.28
CA LEU A 119 -6.59 -8.09 -6.11
C LEU A 119 -7.65 -7.81 -5.03
N ARG A 120 -8.63 -8.71 -4.86
CA ARG A 120 -9.63 -8.58 -3.78
C ARG A 120 -9.01 -8.78 -2.40
N ALA A 121 -8.07 -9.70 -2.26
CA ALA A 121 -7.36 -9.89 -0.99
C ALA A 121 -6.58 -8.61 -0.62
N GLN A 122 -5.78 -8.10 -1.56
CA GLN A 122 -5.06 -6.83 -1.37
C GLN A 122 -6.00 -5.67 -1.04
N LEU A 123 -7.15 -5.58 -1.72
CA LEU A 123 -8.13 -4.53 -1.43
C LEU A 123 -8.67 -4.62 0.01
N ALA A 124 -8.86 -5.83 0.54
CA ALA A 124 -9.29 -6.02 1.91
C ALA A 124 -8.21 -5.55 2.89
N ASP A 125 -6.95 -5.90 2.65
CA ASP A 125 -5.81 -5.47 3.48
C ASP A 125 -5.67 -3.93 3.45
N THR A 126 -5.74 -3.32 2.27
CA THR A 126 -5.75 -1.85 2.07
C THR A 126 -6.90 -1.16 2.82
N GLU A 127 -8.14 -1.64 2.70
CA GLU A 127 -9.31 -0.98 3.31
C GLU A 127 -9.44 -1.23 4.81
N GLU A 128 -9.35 -2.50 5.22
CA GLU A 128 -9.70 -2.94 6.57
C GLU A 128 -8.53 -2.84 7.55
N ASP A 129 -7.29 -2.80 7.04
CA ASP A 129 -6.10 -2.61 7.85
C ASP A 129 -5.44 -1.24 7.63
N HIS A 130 -4.80 -1.00 6.48
CA HIS A 130 -3.94 0.18 6.28
C HIS A 130 -4.72 1.50 6.39
N THR A 131 -5.74 1.67 5.54
CA THR A 131 -6.59 2.87 5.49
C THR A 131 -7.25 3.09 6.85
N TYR A 132 -7.83 2.03 7.41
CA TYR A 132 -8.55 2.10 8.67
C TYR A 132 -7.65 2.48 9.85
N TRP A 133 -6.42 1.96 9.89
CA TRP A 133 -5.44 2.32 10.91
C TRP A 133 -5.03 3.79 10.78
N LEU A 134 -4.75 4.28 9.57
CA LEU A 134 -4.36 5.67 9.31
C LEU A 134 -5.48 6.67 9.70
N GLU A 135 -6.73 6.37 9.34
CA GLU A 135 -7.90 7.18 9.72
C GLU A 135 -8.06 7.28 11.25
N LYS A 136 -7.83 6.17 11.97
CA LYS A 136 -7.80 6.19 13.44
C LYS A 136 -6.70 7.10 13.98
N GLN A 137 -5.51 7.10 13.38
CA GLN A 137 -4.41 7.96 13.84
C GLN A 137 -4.78 9.44 13.69
N GLN A 138 -5.32 9.84 12.53
CA GLN A 138 -5.82 11.20 12.34
C GLN A 138 -6.94 11.55 13.33
N GLY A 139 -7.85 10.60 13.60
CA GLY A 139 -8.91 10.75 14.59
C GLY A 139 -8.37 10.98 16.00
N LEU A 140 -7.35 10.20 16.41
CA LEU A 140 -6.70 10.33 17.70
C LEU A 140 -5.99 11.68 17.84
N ILE A 141 -5.20 12.09 16.85
CA ILE A 141 -4.53 13.40 16.85
C ILE A 141 -5.55 14.53 17.05
N LYS A 142 -6.69 14.47 16.37
CA LYS A 142 -7.79 15.46 16.53
C LYS A 142 -8.43 15.41 17.93
N ALA A 143 -8.55 14.22 18.52
CA ALA A 143 -9.26 14.03 19.78
C ALA A 143 -8.40 14.39 21.01
N ILE A 144 -7.10 14.08 21.00
CA ILE A 144 -6.22 14.24 22.16
C ILE A 144 -5.10 15.26 21.98
N GLY A 145 -4.95 15.83 20.78
CA GLY A 145 -3.86 16.74 20.44
C GLY A 145 -2.58 16.00 20.02
N LEU A 146 -1.74 16.67 19.24
CA LEU A 146 -0.54 16.06 18.65
C LEU A 146 0.47 15.64 19.72
N GLU A 147 0.68 16.45 20.75
CA GLU A 147 1.68 16.19 21.78
C GLU A 147 1.35 14.91 22.59
N ASN A 148 0.09 14.76 22.99
CA ASN A 148 -0.37 13.56 23.70
C ASN A 148 -0.34 12.32 22.79
N TYR A 149 -0.67 12.50 21.50
CA TYR A 149 -0.55 11.43 20.52
C TYR A 149 0.91 10.97 20.40
N LEU A 150 1.85 11.87 20.14
CA LEU A 150 3.27 11.53 20.01
C LEU A 150 3.82 10.86 21.28
N GLN A 151 3.46 11.36 22.47
CA GLN A 151 3.83 10.72 23.73
C GLN A 151 3.32 9.27 23.81
N SER A 152 2.13 8.98 23.28
CA SER A 152 1.56 7.63 23.28
C SER A 152 2.27 6.67 22.30
N GLN A 153 3.02 7.20 21.33
CA GLN A 153 3.72 6.45 20.28
C GLN A 153 5.19 6.15 20.59
N MET A 154 5.74 6.71 21.68
CA MET A 154 7.06 6.40 22.20
C MET A 154 7.17 4.93 22.64
#